data_AF-A0A193SJC3-F1
#
_entry.id   AF-A0A193SJC3-F1
#
_cell.length_a   1.000
_cell.length_b   1.000
_cell.length_c   1.000
_cell.angle_alpha   90.00
_cell.angle_beta   90.00
_cell.angle_gamma   90.00
#
_symmetry.space_group_name_H-M   'P 1'
#
loop_
_entity.id
_entity.type
_entity.pdbx_description
1 polymer ?
#
loop_
_entity_poly.entity_id
_entity_poly.type
_entity_poly.pdbx_seq_one_letter_code
_entity_poly.pdbx_strand_id
1 'polypeptide(L)'
;MPARSQIGTLDPQLVERLEKMTVLDQVYLTGPGCSLCRDGVNGRVAVAEIVLPTHRFMEEIRKNGPSPARQYWVKHMGGITKVAHTLIKINAGLIDPRMAEAVVGPLDFDSYMLDAEAPEAEVHAQ
;
A
#
# COMPACT_ATOMS: atom_id res chain seq x y z
N MET A 1 1.64 -15.04 13.65
CA MET A 1 1.08 -16.31 13.13
C MET A 1 0.91 -16.19 11.63
N PRO A 2 1.24 -17.19 10.80
CA PRO A 2 1.05 -17.10 9.35
C PRO A 2 -0.41 -16.85 8.98
N ALA A 3 -0.68 -15.87 8.12
CA ALA A 3 -2.04 -15.51 7.72
C ALA A 3 -2.73 -16.64 6.95
N ARG A 4 -2.00 -17.36 6.08
CA ARG A 4 -2.52 -18.51 5.33
C ARG A 4 -3.21 -19.54 6.23
N SER A 5 -2.63 -19.83 7.39
CA SER A 5 -3.18 -20.81 8.34
C SER A 5 -4.46 -20.35 9.04
N GLN A 6 -4.82 -19.08 8.92
CA GLN A 6 -5.96 -18.45 9.61
C GLN A 6 -6.94 -17.80 8.63
N ILE A 7 -6.78 -18.02 7.33
CA ILE A 7 -7.52 -17.27 6.31
C ILE A 7 -9.04 -17.41 6.43
N GLY A 8 -9.52 -18.58 6.84
CA GLY A 8 -10.94 -18.85 7.06
C GLY A 8 -11.57 -18.13 8.27
N THR A 9 -10.78 -17.45 9.10
CA THR A 9 -11.28 -16.67 10.25
C THR A 9 -11.25 -15.16 9.99
N LEU A 10 -10.72 -14.73 8.84
CA LEU A 10 -10.60 -13.33 8.46
C LEU A 10 -11.86 -12.84 7.74
N ASP A 11 -12.04 -11.52 7.74
CA ASP A 11 -13.06 -10.87 6.91
C ASP A 11 -12.85 -11.21 5.42
N PRO A 12 -13.89 -11.66 4.68
CA PRO A 12 -13.73 -12.07 3.28
C PRO A 12 -13.16 -10.98 2.36
N GLN A 13 -13.50 -9.71 2.59
CA GLN A 13 -12.99 -8.63 1.76
C GLN A 13 -11.50 -8.37 2.06
N LEU A 14 -11.10 -8.50 3.33
CA LEU A 14 -9.68 -8.48 3.67
C LEU A 14 -8.93 -9.64 3.00
N VAL A 15 -9.50 -10.84 3.00
CA VAL A 15 -8.91 -12.01 2.32
C VAL A 15 -8.67 -11.72 0.84
N GLU A 16 -9.68 -11.19 0.14
CA GLU A 16 -9.55 -10.83 -1.28
C GLU A 16 -8.40 -9.85 -1.52
N ARG A 17 -8.28 -8.81 -0.67
CA ARG A 17 -7.18 -7.84 -0.76
C ARG A 17 -5.83 -8.47 -0.44
N LEU A 18 -5.73 -9.38 0.52
CA LEU A 18 -4.49 -10.08 0.82
C LEU A 18 -4.04 -10.96 -0.35
N GLU A 19 -4.95 -11.72 -0.94
CA GLU A 19 -4.64 -12.57 -2.10
C GLU A 19 -4.18 -11.74 -3.31
N LYS A 20 -4.75 -10.55 -3.51
CA LYS A 20 -4.45 -9.69 -4.65
C LYS A 20 -3.21 -8.81 -4.46
N MET A 21 -2.98 -8.30 -3.25
CA MET A 21 -2.02 -7.22 -3.00
C MET A 21 -0.75 -7.68 -2.27
N THR A 22 -0.69 -8.94 -1.80
CA THR A 22 0.41 -9.45 -0.98
C THR A 22 0.93 -10.81 -1.44
N VAL A 23 2.11 -11.19 -0.98
CA VAL A 23 2.58 -12.58 -1.04
C VAL A 23 2.09 -13.26 0.23
N LEU A 24 0.94 -13.93 0.16
CA LEU A 24 0.22 -14.43 1.34
C LEU A 24 1.08 -15.27 2.32
N ASP A 25 2.06 -16.01 1.81
CA ASP A 25 3.00 -16.80 2.63
C ASP A 25 3.95 -15.95 3.50
N GLN A 26 4.12 -14.68 3.17
CA GLN A 26 4.93 -13.72 3.91
C GLN A 26 4.09 -12.84 4.85
N VAL A 27 2.77 -13.01 4.87
CA VAL A 27 1.87 -12.24 5.71
C VAL A 27 1.68 -12.91 7.06
N TYR A 28 1.83 -12.11 8.13
CA TYR A 28 1.67 -12.56 9.50
C TYR A 28 0.62 -11.75 10.23
N LEU A 29 -0.19 -12.45 11.02
CA LEU A 29 -1.15 -11.89 11.96
C LEU A 29 -0.57 -11.85 13.36
N THR A 30 -1.00 -10.86 14.15
CA THR A 30 -0.76 -10.77 15.58
C THR A 30 -1.25 -12.06 16.26
N GLY A 31 -0.36 -12.69 17.03
CA GLY A 31 -0.67 -13.89 17.80
C GLY A 31 -1.22 -13.59 19.19
N PRO A 32 -1.43 -14.60 20.05
CA PRO A 32 -2.02 -14.44 21.38
C PRO A 32 -1.16 -13.64 22.39
N GLY A 33 0.08 -13.31 22.03
CA GLY A 33 1.02 -12.62 22.89
C GLY A 33 1.91 -13.55 23.73
N CYS A 34 2.89 -12.96 24.40
CA CYS A 34 3.84 -13.64 25.30
C CYS A 34 4.34 -12.64 26.35
N SER A 35 5.23 -13.09 27.25
CA SER A 35 5.81 -12.26 28.32
C SER A 35 6.65 -11.07 27.84
N LEU A 36 7.01 -11.03 26.55
CA LEU A 36 7.90 -10.02 25.97
C LEU A 36 7.18 -9.02 25.04
N CYS A 37 5.87 -9.16 24.84
CA CYS A 37 5.11 -8.28 23.96
C CYS A 37 3.83 -7.78 24.63
N ARG A 38 3.15 -6.85 23.97
CA ARG A 38 1.83 -6.39 24.36
C ARG A 38 0.82 -6.94 23.37
N ASP A 39 0.10 -7.99 23.76
CA ASP A 39 -0.95 -8.63 22.95
C ASP A 39 -0.46 -9.00 21.54
N GLY A 40 0.74 -9.58 21.45
CA GLY A 40 1.35 -10.00 20.19
C GLY A 40 2.06 -8.89 19.41
N VAL A 41 2.05 -7.65 19.91
CA VAL A 41 2.69 -6.49 19.28
C VAL A 41 3.93 -6.06 20.08
N ASN A 42 5.04 -5.81 19.39
CA ASN A 42 6.25 -5.25 19.98
C ASN A 42 6.74 -4.04 19.16
N GLY A 43 6.53 -2.84 19.72
CA GLY A 43 6.95 -1.60 19.09
C GLY A 43 5.95 -1.05 18.06
N ARG A 44 6.45 -0.15 17.21
CA ARG A 44 5.70 0.53 16.15
C ARG A 44 6.60 0.68 14.93
N VAL A 45 6.02 0.65 13.75
CA VAL A 45 6.72 0.92 12.50
C VAL A 45 6.02 2.06 11.75
N ALA A 46 6.79 3.02 11.25
CA ALA A 46 6.25 4.18 10.56
C ALA A 46 5.89 3.84 9.11
N VAL A 47 4.69 4.14 8.65
CA VAL A 47 4.36 4.17 7.21
C VAL A 47 4.43 5.62 6.76
N ALA A 48 5.05 5.88 5.61
CA ALA A 48 5.29 7.22 5.11
C ALA A 48 5.01 7.33 3.62
N GLU A 49 4.48 8.49 3.22
CA GLU A 49 4.27 8.95 1.87
C GLU A 49 5.02 10.28 1.74
N ILE A 50 6.03 10.32 0.87
CA ILE A 50 6.96 11.46 0.78
C ILE A 50 6.91 12.04 -0.63
N VAL A 51 6.56 13.31 -0.71
CA VAL A 51 6.44 14.05 -1.97
C VAL A 51 7.52 15.13 -2.02
N LEU A 52 8.41 15.04 -3.00
CA LEU A 52 9.38 16.10 -3.29
C LEU A 52 8.72 17.14 -4.22
N PRO A 53 8.51 18.39 -3.79
CA PRO A 53 7.83 19.40 -4.58
C PRO A 53 8.76 19.98 -5.66
N THR A 54 9.13 19.16 -6.64
CA THR A 54 9.91 19.62 -7.80
C THR A 54 9.12 20.66 -8.59
N HIS A 55 9.81 21.54 -9.32
CA HIS A 55 9.15 22.55 -10.14
C HIS A 55 8.12 21.92 -11.10
N ARG A 56 8.48 20.81 -11.76
CA ARG A 56 7.59 20.09 -12.69
C ARG A 56 6.36 19.52 -11.98
N PHE A 57 6.51 18.96 -10.77
CA PHE A 57 5.37 18.46 -9.99
C PHE A 57 4.44 19.59 -9.54
N MET A 58 4.99 20.71 -9.09
CA MET A 58 4.18 21.87 -8.69
C MET A 58 3.46 22.50 -9.89
N GLU A 59 4.06 22.48 -11.07
CA GLU A 59 3.43 22.89 -12.31
C GLU A 59 2.27 21.95 -12.71
N GLU A 60 2.45 20.64 -12.55
CA GLU A 60 1.40 19.64 -12.77
C GLU A 60 0.20 19.86 -11.84
N ILE A 61 0.45 20.09 -10.54
CA ILE A 61 -0.61 20.46 -9.59
C ILE A 61 -1.35 21.71 -10.07
N ARG A 62 -0.61 22.75 -10.48
CA ARG A 62 -1.21 24.03 -10.87
C ARG A 62 -2.04 23.93 -12.15
N LYS A 63 -1.59 23.15 -13.13
CA LYS A 63 -2.24 23.03 -14.45
C LYS A 63 -3.38 22.03 -14.45
N ASN A 64 -3.15 20.85 -13.86
CA ASN A 64 -4.00 19.68 -14.02
C ASN A 64 -4.68 19.26 -12.70
N GLY A 65 -4.29 19.88 -11.58
CA GLY A 65 -4.89 19.65 -10.28
C GLY A 65 -4.29 18.45 -9.51
N PRO A 66 -4.83 18.18 -8.31
CA PRO A 66 -4.22 17.20 -7.39
C PRO A 66 -4.24 15.76 -7.88
N SER A 67 -5.31 15.31 -8.54
CA SER A 67 -5.43 13.90 -8.97
C SER A 67 -4.45 13.55 -10.09
N PRO A 68 -4.36 14.31 -11.20
CA PRO A 68 -3.32 14.07 -12.22
C PRO A 68 -1.91 14.23 -11.66
N ALA A 69 -1.70 15.18 -10.75
CA ALA A 69 -0.40 15.34 -10.09
C ALA A 69 -0.01 14.12 -9.24
N ARG A 70 -0.95 13.52 -8.49
CA ARG A 70 -0.71 12.28 -7.74
C ARG A 70 -0.29 11.15 -8.69
N GLN A 71 -0.99 10.99 -9.82
CA GLN A 71 -0.62 10.00 -10.83
C GLN A 71 0.75 10.26 -11.43
N TYR A 72 1.05 11.51 -11.79
CA TYR A 72 2.35 11.91 -12.28
C TYR A 72 3.45 11.59 -11.27
N TRP A 73 3.24 11.88 -9.98
CA TRP A 73 4.19 11.59 -8.92
C TRP A 73 4.45 10.08 -8.77
N VAL A 74 3.41 9.24 -8.74
CA VAL A 74 3.59 7.79 -8.65
C VAL A 74 4.26 7.23 -9.91
N LYS A 75 3.73 7.55 -11.09
CA LYS A 75 4.15 6.93 -12.36
C LYS A 75 5.48 7.45 -12.90
N HIS A 76 5.80 8.73 -12.70
CA HIS A 76 6.96 9.38 -13.35
C HIS A 76 8.05 9.83 -12.36
N MET A 77 7.73 9.96 -11.07
CA MET A 77 8.71 10.35 -10.05
C MET A 77 9.08 9.20 -9.11
N GLY A 78 8.54 7.99 -9.32
CA GLY A 78 8.76 6.84 -8.45
C GLY A 78 8.12 7.03 -7.06
N GLY A 79 7.01 7.77 -6.99
CA GLY A 79 6.30 8.03 -5.75
C GLY A 79 5.79 6.75 -5.09
N ILE A 80 6.07 6.59 -3.79
CA ILE A 80 5.58 5.47 -2.97
C ILE A 80 4.43 5.98 -2.10
N THR A 81 3.21 5.54 -2.40
CA THR A 81 2.02 5.87 -1.62
C THR A 81 2.10 5.26 -0.21
N LYS A 82 1.30 5.77 0.72
CA LYS A 82 1.19 5.15 2.05
C LYS A 82 0.75 3.69 2.00
N VAL A 83 -0.10 3.32 1.04
CA VAL A 83 -0.60 1.94 0.89
C VAL A 83 0.49 1.04 0.34
N ALA A 84 1.21 1.47 -0.71
CA ALA A 84 2.36 0.73 -1.24
C ALA A 84 3.42 0.50 -0.16
N HIS A 85 3.76 1.52 0.64
CA HIS A 85 4.72 1.36 1.74
C HIS A 85 4.20 0.43 2.86
N THR A 86 2.89 0.42 3.10
CA THR A 86 2.27 -0.53 4.04
C THR A 86 2.40 -1.96 3.53
N LEU A 87 2.11 -2.21 2.25
CA LEU A 87 2.22 -3.52 1.62
C LEU A 87 3.64 -4.07 1.67
N ILE A 88 4.66 -3.22 1.46
CA ILE A 88 6.08 -3.60 1.64
C ILE A 88 6.31 -4.16 3.05
N LYS A 89 5.73 -3.55 4.08
CA LYS A 89 5.91 -3.96 5.48
C LYS A 89 5.08 -5.17 5.89
N ILE A 90 3.90 -5.32 5.30
CA ILE A 90 3.08 -6.51 5.45
C ILE A 90 3.80 -7.73 4.85
N ASN A 91 4.35 -7.61 3.63
CA ASN A 91 5.14 -8.66 3.00
C ASN A 91 6.49 -8.91 3.71
N ALA A 92 7.01 -7.94 4.45
CA ALA A 92 8.15 -8.16 5.34
C ALA A 92 7.77 -8.85 6.67
N GLY A 93 6.50 -9.15 6.90
CA GLY A 93 5.99 -9.74 8.14
C GLY A 93 6.00 -8.81 9.35
N LEU A 94 6.09 -7.50 9.14
CA LEU A 94 6.26 -6.50 10.21
C LEU A 94 4.92 -5.94 10.73
N ILE A 95 3.85 -6.02 9.93
CA ILE A 95 2.56 -5.41 10.25
C ILE A 95 1.45 -6.44 10.03
N ASP A 96 0.56 -6.56 11.01
CA ASP A 96 -0.70 -7.27 10.83
C ASP A 96 -1.63 -6.46 9.90
N PRO A 97 -2.10 -7.03 8.78
CA PRO A 97 -2.92 -6.31 7.81
C PRO A 97 -4.24 -5.78 8.38
N ARG A 98 -4.82 -6.43 9.40
CA ARG A 98 -6.05 -5.95 10.07
C ARG A 98 -5.79 -4.63 10.80
N MET A 99 -4.65 -4.55 11.48
CA MET A 99 -4.22 -3.32 12.15
C MET A 99 -3.84 -2.25 11.14
N ALA A 100 -3.24 -2.65 10.01
CA ALA A 100 -2.88 -1.73 8.94
C ALA A 100 -4.13 -1.03 8.38
N GLU A 101 -5.17 -1.77 7.98
CA GLU A 101 -6.35 -1.18 7.35
C GLU A 101 -7.13 -0.24 8.25
N ALA A 102 -7.11 -0.49 9.58
CA ALA A 102 -7.70 0.42 10.56
C ALA A 102 -7.03 1.80 10.59
N VAL A 103 -5.77 1.91 10.15
CA VAL A 103 -4.99 3.17 10.16
C VAL A 103 -4.83 3.75 8.76
N VAL A 104 -4.50 2.92 7.78
CA VAL A 104 -4.18 3.37 6.42
C VAL A 104 -5.37 3.30 5.46
N GLY A 105 -6.47 2.64 5.83
CA GLY A 105 -7.58 2.33 4.92
C GLY A 105 -7.33 1.05 4.10
N PRO A 106 -8.24 0.71 3.17
CA PRO A 106 -8.17 -0.52 2.39
C PRO A 106 -6.84 -0.70 1.65
N LEU A 107 -6.28 -1.91 1.68
CA LEU A 107 -5.00 -2.21 1.02
C LEU A 107 -5.03 -2.11 -0.51
N ASP A 108 -6.22 -2.05 -1.10
CA ASP A 108 -6.45 -1.89 -2.53
C ASP A 108 -6.78 -0.44 -2.95
N PHE A 109 -6.75 0.51 -2.01
CA PHE A 109 -7.15 1.90 -2.23
C PHE A 109 -6.48 2.55 -3.46
N ASP A 110 -5.22 2.25 -3.72
CA ASP A 110 -4.49 2.80 -4.88
C ASP A 110 -5.08 2.34 -6.22
N SER A 111 -5.75 1.18 -6.27
CA SER A 111 -6.44 0.67 -7.46
C SER A 111 -7.61 1.56 -7.89
N TYR A 112 -8.14 2.38 -6.97
CA TYR A 112 -9.22 3.33 -7.24
C TYR A 112 -8.72 4.75 -7.46
N MET A 113 -7.51 5.08 -7.00
CA MET A 113 -6.96 6.43 -7.03
C MET A 113 -5.99 6.66 -8.19
N LEU A 114 -5.41 5.58 -8.73
CA LEU A 114 -4.48 5.63 -9.83
C LEU A 114 -5.16 5.03 -11.06
N ASP A 115 -5.13 5.76 -12.17
CA ASP A 115 -5.60 5.20 -13.43
C ASP A 115 -4.74 3.98 -13.78
N ALA A 116 -5.37 2.97 -14.39
CA ALA A 116 -4.66 1.89 -15.04
C ALA A 116 -3.60 2.46 -16.00
N GLU A 117 -2.55 1.70 -16.28
CA GLU A 117 -1.58 2.10 -17.31
C GLU A 117 -2.35 2.40 -18.60
N ALA A 118 -2.30 3.66 -19.06
CA ALA A 118 -2.67 3.95 -20.42
C ALA A 118 -1.59 3.28 -21.28
N PRO A 119 -1.94 2.47 -22.29
CA PRO A 119 -0.95 1.97 -23.23
C PRO A 119 -0.16 3.17 -23.74
N GLU A 120 1.18 3.06 -23.70
CA GLU A 120 2.08 4.07 -24.24
C GLU A 120 1.53 4.46 -25.61
N ALA A 121 1.07 5.70 -25.75
CA ALA A 121 0.61 6.20 -27.03
C ALA A 121 1.77 5.96 -27.99
N GLU A 122 1.57 5.06 -28.96
CA GLU A 122 2.53 4.80 -30.01
C GLU A 122 2.93 6.15 -30.57
N VAL A 123 4.14 6.60 -30.22
CA VAL A 123 4.79 7.71 -30.91
C VAL A 123 5.22 7.12 -32.24
N HIS A 124 4.23 6.87 -33.11
CA HIS A 124 4.48 6.61 -34.50
C HIS A 124 4.95 7.93 -35.11
N ALA A 125 6.27 8.07 -35.07
CA ALA A 125 7.00 8.84 -36.05
C ALA A 125 6.59 8.36 -37.45
N GLN A 126 5.90 9.24 -38.18
CA GLN A 126 6.12 9.56 -39.60
C GLN A 126 5.19 10.68 -40.04
#